data_AF-A0A7V2PFV0-F1
#
_entry.id   AF-A0A7V2PFV0-F1
#
_cell.length_a   1.000
_cell.length_b   1.000
_cell.length_c   1.000
_cell.angle_alpha   90.00
_cell.angle_beta   90.00
_cell.angle_gamma   90.00
#
_symmetry.space_group_name_H-M   'P 1'
#
loop_
_entity.id
_entity.type
_entity.pdbx_description
1 polymer ?
#
loop_
_entity_poly.entity_id
_entity_poly.type
_entity_poly.pdbx_seq_one_letter_code
_entity_poly.pdbx_strand_id
1 'polypeptide(L)'
;MAEPNIKPSSGKRLLLGLGFVYLGIIGLGIGLYLDDMAAVIIGLAVISLGMAVYTVATVRGSYRRMRTIANFVFHEKLAIISSYLGKPQKQIEHDRQAALEMERWVEPILRQEFEELWQEYFENERRPIVVKIGGSTLGNHDTTLKDIVALQKQGALPVVVHGGGTRVTEWLEKMGVSTSFIRGTRVTDKESLQVVVAVLAGLVNKELVAAINSLGGKALGLSGIDGALIEGQIKSPDMGYTGEVVKVNPESIIAVISAGYIPVIATGGFRPPPGGDDPVMLLNINADASASEIALALKAERLIFLTDVPGVQDDKGKLLPKLSAAKARSLIDSSIITGGMIPKVEGCLRARSHVPSTQIIDGRNEGALLAAVKGKGNGTTIE
;
A
#
# COMPACT_ATOMS: atom_id res chain seq x y z
N MET A 1 27.12 -29.95 12.60
CA MET A 1 25.72 -30.30 12.28
C MET A 1 24.86 -29.28 13.01
N ALA A 2 24.23 -28.36 12.28
CA ALA A 2 23.32 -27.39 12.87
C ALA A 2 21.98 -28.08 13.15
N GLU A 3 21.41 -27.86 14.33
CA GLU A 3 20.10 -28.40 14.71
C GLU A 3 19.01 -27.90 13.73
N PRO A 4 18.04 -28.75 13.36
CA PRO A 4 16.97 -28.34 12.47
C PRO A 4 16.07 -27.35 13.23
N ASN A 5 16.00 -26.12 12.72
CA ASN A 5 15.05 -25.11 13.17
C ASN A 5 13.63 -25.51 12.72
N ILE A 6 13.00 -26.39 13.49
CA ILE A 6 11.65 -26.91 13.19
C ILE A 6 10.63 -25.83 13.60
N LYS A 7 10.22 -25.01 12.62
CA LYS A 7 9.15 -24.03 12.78
C LYS A 7 7.83 -24.71 13.21
N PRO A 8 7.03 -24.10 14.10
CA PRO A 8 5.74 -24.66 14.47
C PRO A 8 4.73 -24.58 13.32
N SER A 9 4.07 -25.69 13.00
CA SER A 9 2.95 -25.73 12.03
C SER A 9 1.77 -24.87 12.51
N SER A 10 0.84 -24.52 11.61
CA SER A 10 -0.40 -23.79 11.94
C SER A 10 -1.17 -24.39 13.14
N GLY A 11 -1.14 -25.72 13.28
CA GLY A 11 -1.71 -26.42 14.44
C GLY A 11 -1.00 -26.13 15.77
N LYS A 12 0.31 -25.92 15.77
CA LYS A 12 1.06 -25.53 16.99
C LYS A 12 0.78 -24.08 17.40
N ARG A 13 0.56 -23.17 16.44
CA ARG A 13 0.15 -21.78 16.71
C ARG A 13 -1.26 -21.68 17.28
N LEU A 14 -2.18 -22.51 16.79
CA LEU A 14 -3.53 -22.66 17.34
C LEU A 14 -3.49 -23.12 18.80
N LEU A 15 -2.69 -24.15 19.10
CA LEU A 15 -2.49 -24.67 20.45
C LEU A 15 -1.85 -23.62 21.38
N LEU A 16 -0.92 -22.82 20.86
CA LEU A 16 -0.28 -21.75 21.62
C LEU A 16 -1.28 -20.62 21.98
N GLY A 17 -2.10 -20.18 21.02
CA GLY A 17 -3.15 -19.19 21.25
C GLY A 17 -4.18 -19.67 22.30
N LEU A 18 -4.65 -20.91 22.18
CA LEU A 18 -5.54 -21.52 23.18
C LEU A 18 -4.87 -21.65 24.56
N GLY A 19 -3.57 -21.94 24.60
CA GLY A 19 -2.79 -22.01 25.84
C GLY A 19 -2.70 -20.67 26.57
N PHE A 20 -2.46 -19.57 25.84
CA PHE A 20 -2.48 -18.23 26.42
C PHE A 20 -3.87 -17.83 26.92
N VAL A 21 -4.94 -18.12 26.17
CA VAL A 21 -6.31 -17.87 26.65
C VAL A 21 -6.59 -18.62 27.95
N TYR A 22 -6.20 -19.90 28.01
CA TYR A 22 -6.40 -20.73 29.19
C TYR A 22 -5.63 -20.23 30.43
N LEU A 23 -4.35 -19.88 30.25
CA LEU A 23 -3.52 -19.32 31.33
C LEU A 23 -4.05 -17.96 31.81
N GLY A 24 -4.53 -17.13 30.90
CA GLY A 24 -5.11 -15.84 31.24
C GLY A 24 -6.43 -15.97 32.01
N ILE A 25 -7.27 -16.96 31.69
CA ILE A 25 -8.50 -17.27 32.45
C ILE A 25 -8.16 -17.73 33.89
N ILE A 26 -7.11 -18.53 34.06
CA ILE A 26 -6.63 -18.95 35.39
C ILE A 26 -6.11 -17.74 36.19
N GLY A 27 -5.28 -16.90 35.57
CA GLY A 27 -4.77 -15.68 36.20
C GLY A 27 -5.88 -14.71 36.61
N LEU A 28 -6.91 -14.56 35.76
CA LEU A 28 -8.10 -13.78 36.04
C LEU A 28 -8.85 -14.33 37.27
N GLY A 29 -9.09 -15.64 37.32
CA GLY A 29 -9.77 -16.30 38.43
C GLY A 29 -9.03 -16.17 39.76
N ILE A 30 -7.70 -16.31 39.73
CA ILE A 30 -6.84 -16.13 40.91
C ILE A 30 -6.86 -14.67 41.37
N GLY A 31 -6.74 -13.70 40.46
CA GLY A 31 -6.79 -12.28 40.79
C GLY A 31 -8.13 -11.87 41.40
N LEU A 32 -9.25 -12.36 40.87
CA LEU A 32 -10.58 -12.11 41.43
C LEU A 32 -10.76 -12.77 42.81
N TYR A 33 -10.16 -13.96 43.03
CA TYR A 33 -10.23 -14.66 44.31
C TYR A 33 -9.38 -13.99 45.41
N LEU A 34 -8.24 -13.39 45.02
CA LEU A 34 -7.30 -12.73 45.93
C LEU A 34 -7.53 -11.22 46.07
N ASP A 35 -8.53 -10.67 45.36
CA ASP A 35 -8.81 -9.23 45.25
C ASP A 35 -7.58 -8.42 44.74
N ASP A 36 -6.72 -9.07 43.95
CA ASP A 36 -5.50 -8.51 43.36
C ASP A 36 -5.76 -8.03 41.93
N MET A 37 -5.97 -6.73 41.82
CA MET A 37 -6.26 -6.08 40.54
C MET A 37 -5.13 -6.15 39.52
N ALA A 38 -3.87 -6.22 39.96
CA ALA A 38 -2.76 -6.39 39.04
C ALA A 38 -2.82 -7.78 38.38
N ALA A 39 -3.13 -8.82 39.15
CA ALA A 39 -3.32 -10.18 38.64
C ALA A 39 -4.53 -10.29 37.70
N VAL A 40 -5.63 -9.58 37.98
CA VAL A 40 -6.81 -9.51 37.09
C VAL A 40 -6.44 -8.87 35.75
N ILE A 41 -5.73 -7.73 35.79
CA ILE A 41 -5.33 -6.99 34.59
C ILE A 41 -4.34 -7.82 33.74
N ILE A 42 -3.37 -8.48 34.39
CA ILE A 42 -2.43 -9.40 33.73
C ILE A 42 -3.18 -10.57 33.08
N GLY A 43 -4.14 -11.18 33.80
CA GLY A 43 -4.99 -12.24 33.25
C GLY A 43 -5.72 -11.81 31.99
N LEU A 44 -6.38 -10.64 32.00
CA LEU A 44 -7.08 -10.10 30.82
C LEU A 44 -6.14 -9.80 29.65
N ALA A 45 -4.93 -9.28 29.91
CA ALA A 45 -3.94 -9.02 28.87
C ALA A 45 -3.46 -10.33 28.21
N VAL A 46 -3.22 -11.36 29.00
CA VAL A 46 -2.82 -12.70 28.52
C VAL A 46 -3.94 -13.37 27.71
N ILE A 47 -5.21 -13.22 28.13
CA ILE A 47 -6.38 -13.66 27.33
C ILE A 47 -6.42 -12.92 25.98
N SER A 48 -6.23 -11.60 26.00
CA SER A 48 -6.30 -10.75 24.81
C SER A 48 -5.21 -11.15 23.80
N LEU A 49 -4.00 -11.39 24.28
CA LEU A 49 -2.87 -11.88 23.47
C LEU A 49 -3.16 -13.27 22.89
N GLY A 50 -3.67 -14.19 23.71
CA GLY A 50 -4.05 -15.53 23.26
C GLY A 50 -5.14 -15.52 22.18
N MET A 51 -6.13 -14.64 22.31
CA MET A 51 -7.19 -14.44 21.31
C MET A 51 -6.64 -13.83 20.02
N ALA A 52 -5.67 -12.90 20.10
CA ALA A 52 -5.01 -12.36 18.92
C ALA A 52 -4.21 -13.44 18.18
N VAL A 53 -3.40 -14.23 18.89
CA VAL A 53 -2.64 -15.37 18.33
C VAL A 53 -3.57 -16.42 17.72
N TYR A 54 -4.66 -16.76 18.42
CA TYR A 54 -5.69 -17.68 17.91
C TYR A 54 -6.35 -17.13 16.64
N THR A 55 -6.70 -15.85 16.61
CA THR A 55 -7.36 -15.22 15.45
C THR A 55 -6.43 -15.16 14.25
N VAL A 56 -5.15 -14.84 14.45
CA VAL A 56 -4.12 -14.89 13.39
C VAL A 56 -3.91 -16.32 12.89
N ALA A 57 -3.97 -17.32 13.78
CA ALA A 57 -3.81 -18.73 13.41
C ALA A 57 -5.03 -19.32 12.67
N THR A 58 -6.23 -18.74 12.83
CA THR A 58 -7.50 -19.32 12.33
C THR A 58 -8.17 -18.51 11.23
N VAL A 59 -8.01 -17.19 11.20
CA VAL A 59 -8.77 -16.32 10.29
C VAL A 59 -7.90 -15.89 9.11
N ARG A 60 -8.08 -16.57 7.98
CA ARG A 60 -7.66 -16.04 6.67
C ARG A 60 -8.53 -14.83 6.31
N GLY A 61 -7.91 -13.65 6.20
CA GLY A 61 -8.39 -12.57 5.34
C GLY A 61 -9.48 -11.63 5.87
N SER A 62 -9.43 -11.15 7.12
CA SER A 62 -10.18 -9.90 7.42
C SER A 62 -9.66 -9.12 8.62
N TYR A 63 -8.86 -8.08 8.34
CA TYR A 63 -8.51 -6.99 9.25
C TYR A 63 -9.74 -6.43 10.01
N ARG A 64 -10.91 -6.38 9.36
CA ARG A 64 -12.16 -5.87 9.97
C ARG A 64 -12.68 -6.76 11.10
N ARG A 65 -12.53 -8.09 11.02
CA ARG A 65 -12.92 -9.02 12.09
C ARG A 65 -11.91 -8.98 13.24
N MET A 66 -10.61 -8.92 12.93
CA MET A 66 -9.56 -8.75 13.95
C MET A 66 -9.70 -7.45 14.72
N ARG A 67 -9.91 -6.31 14.05
CA ARG A 67 -10.14 -5.01 14.72
C ARG A 67 -11.46 -4.96 15.48
N THR A 68 -12.52 -5.64 14.99
CA THR A 68 -13.79 -5.72 15.73
C THR A 68 -13.66 -6.57 16.98
N ILE A 69 -12.92 -7.69 16.92
CA ILE A 69 -12.64 -8.54 18.09
C ILE A 69 -11.70 -7.84 19.06
N ALA A 70 -10.64 -7.17 18.58
CA ALA A 70 -9.75 -6.36 19.41
C ALA A 70 -10.50 -5.20 20.07
N ASN A 71 -11.34 -4.47 19.34
CA ASN A 71 -12.18 -3.41 19.90
C ASN A 71 -13.28 -3.95 20.82
N PHE A 72 -13.84 -5.14 20.55
CA PHE A 72 -14.80 -5.80 21.44
C PHE A 72 -14.14 -6.18 22.77
N VAL A 73 -12.94 -6.78 22.71
CA VAL A 73 -12.10 -7.09 23.88
C VAL A 73 -11.67 -5.80 24.61
N PHE A 74 -11.43 -4.70 23.88
CA PHE A 74 -11.11 -3.38 24.44
C PHE A 74 -12.32 -2.69 25.09
N HIS A 75 -13.53 -2.84 24.52
CA HIS A 75 -14.76 -2.25 25.04
C HIS A 75 -15.38 -3.05 26.20
N GLU A 76 -15.23 -4.37 26.24
CA GLU A 76 -15.60 -5.16 27.43
C GLU A 76 -14.77 -4.76 28.66
N LYS A 77 -13.52 -4.31 28.48
CA LYS A 77 -12.73 -3.71 29.57
C LYS A 77 -13.37 -2.44 30.13
N LEU A 78 -14.06 -1.63 29.32
CA LEU A 78 -14.79 -0.44 29.78
C LEU A 78 -16.10 -0.80 30.51
N ALA A 79 -16.75 -1.91 30.16
CA ALA A 79 -17.92 -2.41 30.88
C ALA A 79 -17.56 -2.92 32.28
N ILE A 80 -16.37 -3.52 32.45
CA ILE A 80 -15.80 -3.93 33.75
C ILE A 80 -15.31 -2.71 34.54
N ILE A 81 -14.81 -1.65 33.87
CA ILE A 81 -14.60 -0.34 34.52
C ILE A 81 -15.93 0.28 34.97
N SER A 82 -17.07 -0.05 34.33
CA SER A 82 -18.39 0.40 34.79
C SER A 82 -18.95 -0.39 35.97
N SER A 83 -18.45 -1.62 36.22
CA SER A 83 -18.80 -2.38 37.44
C SER A 83 -18.05 -1.90 38.69
N TYR A 84 -17.20 -0.86 38.57
CA TYR A 84 -16.53 -0.14 39.65
C TYR A 84 -17.40 0.97 40.31
N LEU A 85 -18.72 0.89 40.19
CA LEU A 85 -19.65 1.74 40.95
C LEU A 85 -19.62 1.34 42.44
N GLY A 86 -18.63 1.86 43.17
CA GLY A 86 -18.51 1.71 44.61
C GLY A 86 -17.12 1.99 45.22
N LYS A 87 -16.04 2.11 44.43
CA LYS A 87 -14.69 2.37 44.97
C LYS A 87 -14.39 3.88 45.12
N PRO A 88 -13.54 4.30 46.09
CA PRO A 88 -13.18 5.70 46.27
C PRO A 88 -12.48 6.30 45.04
N GLN A 89 -12.79 7.54 44.71
CA GLN A 89 -12.35 8.24 43.49
C GLN A 89 -10.83 8.29 43.28
N LYS A 90 -10.04 8.27 44.37
CA LYS A 90 -8.56 8.18 44.30
C LYS A 90 -8.06 6.85 43.72
N GLN A 91 -8.77 5.75 43.99
CA GLN A 91 -8.40 4.43 43.49
C GLN A 91 -8.70 4.32 41.99
N ILE A 92 -9.81 4.93 41.54
CA ILE A 92 -10.19 4.98 40.12
C ILE A 92 -9.14 5.73 39.30
N GLU A 93 -8.64 6.86 39.80
CA GLU A 93 -7.61 7.64 39.11
C GLU A 93 -6.26 6.89 39.07
N HIS A 94 -5.88 6.23 40.17
CA HIS A 94 -4.69 5.39 40.22
C HIS A 94 -4.76 4.23 39.21
N ASP A 95 -5.87 3.49 39.18
CA ASP A 95 -6.06 2.35 38.29
C ASP A 95 -6.15 2.79 36.81
N ARG A 96 -6.70 3.98 36.54
CA ARG A 96 -6.70 4.59 35.19
C ARG A 96 -5.29 4.95 34.73
N GLN A 97 -4.46 5.53 35.60
CA GLN A 97 -3.06 5.83 35.26
C GLN A 97 -2.26 4.54 35.03
N ALA A 98 -2.45 3.52 35.86
CA ALA A 98 -1.83 2.21 35.65
C ALA A 98 -2.24 1.56 34.31
N ALA A 99 -3.52 1.70 33.90
CA ALA A 99 -3.99 1.21 32.61
C ALA A 99 -3.35 1.96 31.42
N LEU A 100 -3.21 3.29 31.51
CA LEU A 100 -2.56 4.12 30.49
C LEU A 100 -1.05 3.85 30.40
N GLU A 101 -0.39 3.63 31.53
CA GLU A 101 1.03 3.24 31.58
C GLU A 101 1.23 1.85 30.97
N MET A 102 0.33 0.91 31.26
CA MET A 102 0.36 -0.42 30.66
C MET A 102 0.08 -0.36 29.15
N GLU A 103 -0.84 0.48 28.68
CA GLU A 103 -1.09 0.69 27.25
C GLU A 103 0.17 1.21 26.54
N ARG A 104 0.87 2.18 27.12
CA ARG A 104 2.18 2.66 26.60
C ARG A 104 3.25 1.58 26.54
N TRP A 105 3.22 0.62 27.45
CA TRP A 105 4.18 -0.48 27.48
C TRP A 105 3.83 -1.61 26.50
N VAL A 106 2.54 -1.93 26.39
CA VAL A 106 2.04 -3.08 25.63
C VAL A 106 1.84 -2.74 24.15
N GLU A 107 1.40 -1.51 23.82
CA GLU A 107 1.16 -1.10 22.43
C GLU A 107 2.41 -1.25 21.54
N PRO A 108 3.62 -0.81 21.94
CA PRO A 108 4.81 -0.98 21.12
C PRO A 108 5.21 -2.45 20.93
N ILE A 109 5.04 -3.28 21.97
CA ILE A 109 5.37 -4.72 21.93
C ILE A 109 4.39 -5.46 21.02
N LEU A 110 3.09 -5.21 21.18
CA LEU A 110 2.08 -5.77 20.28
C LEU A 110 2.27 -5.29 18.85
N ARG A 111 2.63 -4.02 18.65
CA ARG A 111 2.93 -3.47 17.32
C ARG A 111 4.17 -4.12 16.71
N GLN A 112 5.22 -4.34 17.50
CA GLN A 112 6.44 -5.00 17.06
C GLN A 112 6.21 -6.48 16.75
N GLU A 113 5.61 -7.27 17.66
CA GLU A 113 5.30 -8.69 17.41
C GLU A 113 4.28 -8.85 16.29
N PHE A 114 3.28 -7.96 16.19
CA PHE A 114 2.36 -7.93 15.07
C PHE A 114 3.11 -7.60 13.78
N GLU A 115 3.99 -6.58 13.75
CA GLU A 115 4.81 -6.30 12.58
C GLU A 115 5.73 -7.46 12.22
N GLU A 116 6.35 -8.15 13.18
CA GLU A 116 7.21 -9.32 12.94
C GLU A 116 6.41 -10.52 12.41
N LEU A 117 5.25 -10.82 12.99
CA LEU A 117 4.32 -11.86 12.50
C LEU A 117 3.72 -11.49 11.14
N TRP A 118 3.48 -10.20 10.91
CA TRP A 118 2.99 -9.64 9.65
C TRP A 118 4.07 -9.69 8.56
N GLN A 119 5.32 -9.32 8.89
CA GLN A 119 6.47 -9.50 8.03
C GLN A 119 6.71 -10.99 7.74
N GLU A 120 6.63 -11.87 8.74
CA GLU A 120 6.77 -13.33 8.53
C GLU A 120 5.64 -13.89 7.65
N TYR A 121 4.41 -13.38 7.78
CA TYR A 121 3.28 -13.74 6.92
C TYR A 121 3.53 -13.31 5.45
N PHE A 122 4.04 -12.09 5.22
CA PHE A 122 4.40 -11.60 3.88
C PHE A 122 5.73 -12.15 3.33
N GLU A 123 6.62 -12.62 4.19
CA GLU A 123 7.84 -13.32 3.78
C GLU A 123 7.53 -14.75 3.31
N ASN A 124 6.45 -15.36 3.81
CA ASN A 124 6.03 -16.72 3.45
C ASN A 124 4.81 -16.79 2.50
N GLU A 125 4.08 -15.70 2.25
CA GLU A 125 3.02 -15.61 1.24
C GLU A 125 3.20 -14.43 0.26
N ARG A 126 2.59 -14.58 -0.92
CA ARG A 126 2.75 -13.79 -2.16
C ARG A 126 2.93 -12.28 -1.94
N ARG A 127 3.98 -11.70 -2.52
CA ARG A 127 4.23 -10.26 -2.49
C ARG A 127 3.43 -9.51 -3.57
N PRO A 128 3.05 -8.24 -3.35
CA PRO A 128 2.31 -7.46 -4.34
C PRO A 128 3.04 -7.30 -5.67
N ILE A 129 2.28 -7.20 -6.76
CA ILE A 129 2.77 -6.83 -8.09
C ILE A 129 2.20 -5.45 -8.41
N VAL A 130 3.04 -4.42 -8.38
CA VAL A 130 2.61 -3.05 -8.72
C VAL A 130 2.66 -2.88 -10.23
N VAL A 131 1.51 -2.56 -10.82
CA VAL A 131 1.33 -2.36 -12.26
C VAL A 131 0.96 -0.91 -12.50
N LYS A 132 1.85 -0.16 -13.16
CA LYS A 132 1.54 1.19 -13.61
C LYS A 132 0.88 1.12 -14.98
N ILE A 133 -0.33 1.68 -15.10
CA ILE A 133 -1.05 1.84 -16.37
C ILE A 133 -0.92 3.30 -16.87
N GLY A 134 -0.51 3.46 -18.14
CA GLY A 134 -0.48 4.74 -18.83
C GLY A 134 -1.80 5.06 -19.53
N GLY A 135 -2.05 6.33 -19.86
CA GLY A 135 -3.25 6.72 -20.60
C GLY A 135 -3.32 6.19 -22.04
N SER A 136 -2.18 5.77 -22.61
CA SER A 136 -2.06 5.25 -23.97
C SER A 136 -2.22 3.72 -24.09
N THR A 137 -2.39 3.00 -22.97
CA THR A 137 -2.37 1.53 -22.90
C THR A 137 -3.74 0.92 -22.57
N LEU A 138 -4.82 1.39 -23.21
CA LEU A 138 -6.18 0.83 -23.04
C LEU A 138 -6.97 0.87 -24.36
N GLY A 139 -6.28 0.68 -25.49
CA GLY A 139 -6.92 0.60 -26.82
C GLY A 139 -7.62 -0.75 -27.06
N ASN A 140 -8.29 -0.89 -28.22
CA ASN A 140 -9.13 -2.06 -28.54
C ASN A 140 -8.43 -3.44 -28.47
N HIS A 141 -7.11 -3.50 -28.64
CA HIS A 141 -6.32 -4.74 -28.59
C HIS A 141 -5.59 -4.96 -27.25
N ASP A 142 -5.70 -4.01 -26.33
CA ASP A 142 -4.97 -4.06 -25.06
C ASP A 142 -5.66 -5.02 -24.08
N THR A 143 -4.95 -6.04 -23.61
CA THR A 143 -5.49 -7.01 -22.65
C THR A 143 -5.12 -6.73 -21.20
N THR A 144 -4.49 -5.59 -20.90
CA THR A 144 -3.99 -5.24 -19.56
C THR A 144 -5.00 -5.52 -18.45
N LEU A 145 -6.25 -5.08 -18.62
CA LEU A 145 -7.28 -5.28 -17.59
C LEU A 145 -7.69 -6.75 -17.44
N LYS A 146 -7.74 -7.51 -18.55
CA LYS A 146 -8.00 -8.96 -18.53
C LYS A 146 -6.86 -9.70 -17.82
N ASP A 147 -5.62 -9.31 -18.10
CA ASP A 147 -4.43 -9.85 -17.46
C ASP A 147 -4.42 -9.58 -15.95
N ILE A 148 -4.78 -8.36 -15.52
CA ILE A 148 -4.92 -8.02 -14.09
C ILE A 148 -5.96 -8.91 -13.40
N VAL A 149 -7.12 -9.12 -14.04
CA VAL A 149 -8.15 -10.02 -13.50
C VAL A 149 -7.67 -11.47 -13.47
N ALA A 150 -6.94 -11.92 -14.49
CA ALA A 150 -6.36 -13.26 -14.52
C ALA A 150 -5.32 -13.45 -13.40
N LEU A 151 -4.49 -12.45 -13.12
CA LEU A 151 -3.55 -12.45 -11.99
C LEU A 151 -4.30 -12.58 -10.65
N GLN A 152 -5.36 -11.80 -10.42
CA GLN A 152 -6.18 -11.92 -9.21
C GLN A 152 -6.80 -13.32 -9.08
N LYS A 153 -7.32 -13.90 -10.17
CA LYS A 153 -7.91 -15.25 -10.17
C LYS A 153 -6.88 -16.36 -9.92
N GLN A 154 -5.63 -16.15 -10.32
CA GLN A 154 -4.48 -17.01 -9.97
C GLN A 154 -4.01 -16.77 -8.52
N GLY A 155 -4.62 -15.80 -7.83
CA GLY A 155 -4.36 -15.38 -6.47
C GLY A 155 -3.07 -14.57 -6.30
N ALA A 156 -2.51 -14.03 -7.38
CA ALA A 156 -1.53 -12.97 -7.26
C ALA A 156 -2.19 -11.72 -6.68
N LEU A 157 -1.39 -10.78 -6.18
CA LEU A 157 -1.86 -9.56 -5.52
C LEU A 157 -1.53 -8.33 -6.39
N PRO A 158 -2.22 -8.12 -7.53
CA PRO A 158 -1.96 -6.96 -8.37
C PRO A 158 -2.43 -5.68 -7.68
N VAL A 159 -1.61 -4.64 -7.76
CA VAL A 159 -1.91 -3.27 -7.32
C VAL A 159 -1.77 -2.37 -8.53
N VAL A 160 -2.85 -1.70 -8.91
CA VAL A 160 -2.87 -0.85 -10.11
C VAL A 160 -2.62 0.59 -9.70
N VAL A 161 -1.65 1.23 -10.34
CA VAL A 161 -1.40 2.68 -10.21
C VAL A 161 -1.62 3.30 -11.57
N HIS A 162 -2.45 4.34 -11.68
CA HIS A 162 -2.76 4.93 -12.98
C HIS A 162 -2.50 6.44 -12.99
N GLY A 163 -2.07 6.92 -14.16
CA GLY A 163 -2.11 8.34 -14.49
C GLY A 163 -3.39 8.70 -15.26
N GLY A 164 -3.33 9.79 -16.00
CA GLY A 164 -4.43 10.23 -16.88
C GLY A 164 -4.14 11.57 -17.55
N GLY A 165 -2.87 11.84 -17.87
CA GLY A 165 -2.43 13.16 -18.33
C GLY A 165 -3.22 13.70 -19.52
N THR A 166 -3.48 12.85 -20.52
CA THR A 166 -4.30 13.20 -21.70
C THR A 166 -5.72 13.58 -21.31
N ARG A 167 -6.38 12.78 -20.47
CA ARG A 167 -7.74 13.06 -19.99
C ARG A 167 -7.80 14.35 -19.19
N VAL A 168 -6.80 14.61 -18.36
CA VAL A 168 -6.71 15.89 -17.62
C VAL A 168 -6.59 17.06 -18.60
N THR A 169 -5.74 16.98 -19.62
CA THR A 169 -5.62 18.03 -20.64
C THR A 169 -6.96 18.27 -21.34
N GLU A 170 -7.64 17.22 -21.80
CA GLU A 170 -8.96 17.33 -22.45
C GLU A 170 -10.00 18.06 -21.59
N TRP A 171 -10.01 17.80 -20.28
CA TRP A 171 -10.95 18.45 -19.35
C TRP A 171 -10.56 19.89 -19.04
N LEU A 172 -9.27 20.19 -18.92
CA LEU A 172 -8.79 21.56 -18.74
C LEU A 172 -9.16 22.43 -19.96
N GLU A 173 -8.95 21.91 -21.17
CA GLU A 173 -9.34 22.58 -22.42
C GLU A 173 -10.84 22.86 -22.49
N LYS A 174 -11.68 21.88 -22.12
CA LYS A 174 -13.15 22.06 -22.05
C LYS A 174 -13.58 23.14 -21.07
N MET A 175 -12.78 23.38 -20.02
CA MET A 175 -13.03 24.40 -19.01
C MET A 175 -12.36 25.74 -19.34
N GLY A 176 -11.67 25.84 -20.48
CA GLY A 176 -10.94 27.05 -20.86
C GLY A 176 -9.69 27.33 -20.01
N VAL A 177 -9.17 26.32 -19.29
CA VAL A 177 -7.98 26.46 -18.44
C VAL A 177 -6.73 26.10 -19.26
N SER A 178 -5.79 27.04 -19.36
CA SER A 178 -4.55 26.83 -20.12
C SER A 178 -3.63 25.80 -19.46
N THR A 179 -3.01 24.94 -20.25
CA THR A 179 -2.04 23.95 -19.76
C THR A 179 -0.61 24.34 -20.09
N SER A 180 0.32 24.16 -19.15
CA SER A 180 1.76 24.33 -19.38
C SER A 180 2.57 23.18 -18.77
N PHE A 181 3.75 22.93 -19.34
CA PHE A 181 4.62 21.82 -18.95
C PHE A 181 6.08 22.28 -18.87
N ILE A 182 6.79 21.82 -17.84
CA ILE A 182 8.24 21.97 -17.68
C ILE A 182 8.84 20.57 -17.70
N ARG A 183 9.71 20.28 -18.68
CA ARG A 183 10.39 18.98 -18.84
C ARG A 183 9.41 17.79 -18.79
N GLY A 184 8.27 17.91 -19.46
CA GLY A 184 7.23 16.86 -19.50
C GLY A 184 6.39 16.72 -18.23
N THR A 185 6.59 17.56 -17.22
CA THR A 185 5.76 17.61 -16.02
C THR A 185 4.81 18.81 -16.08
N ARG A 186 3.53 18.60 -15.81
CA ARG A 186 2.52 19.66 -15.79
C ARG A 186 2.84 20.69 -14.70
N VAL A 187 2.82 21.97 -15.03
CA VAL A 187 2.73 23.04 -14.02
C VAL A 187 1.28 23.11 -13.57
N THR A 188 1.03 23.03 -12.27
CA THR A 188 -0.35 22.92 -11.76
C THR A 188 -0.65 24.15 -10.92
N ASP A 189 -1.48 25.06 -11.40
CA ASP A 189 -2.07 26.12 -10.57
C ASP A 189 -3.29 25.61 -9.79
N LYS A 190 -3.95 26.50 -9.04
CA LYS A 190 -5.06 26.14 -8.16
C LYS A 190 -6.28 25.61 -8.93
N GLU A 191 -6.58 26.20 -10.07
CA GLU A 191 -7.72 25.81 -10.93
C GLU A 191 -7.43 24.47 -11.60
N SER A 192 -6.21 24.33 -12.14
CA SER A 192 -5.72 23.09 -12.74
C SER A 192 -5.73 21.94 -11.73
N LEU A 193 -5.37 22.20 -10.48
CA LEU A 193 -5.35 21.18 -9.42
C LEU A 193 -6.73 20.57 -9.17
N GLN A 194 -7.78 21.39 -9.13
CA GLN A 194 -9.15 20.91 -8.91
C GLN A 194 -9.56 19.93 -10.02
N VAL A 195 -9.26 20.29 -11.27
CA VAL A 195 -9.55 19.44 -12.44
C VAL A 195 -8.70 18.18 -12.41
N VAL A 196 -7.41 18.28 -12.11
CA VAL A 196 -6.51 17.12 -11.98
C VAL A 196 -7.08 16.11 -10.98
N VAL A 197 -7.44 16.56 -9.78
CA VAL A 197 -7.96 15.68 -8.71
C VAL A 197 -9.29 15.05 -9.15
N ALA A 198 -10.24 15.86 -9.64
CA ALA A 198 -11.55 15.38 -10.05
C ALA A 198 -11.47 14.37 -11.20
N VAL A 199 -10.66 14.64 -12.21
CA VAL A 199 -10.53 13.79 -13.40
C VAL A 199 -9.79 12.51 -13.07
N LEU A 200 -8.67 12.57 -12.34
CA LEU A 200 -7.90 11.37 -12.01
C LEU A 200 -8.64 10.49 -11.00
N ALA A 201 -9.06 11.02 -9.86
CA ALA A 201 -9.67 10.22 -8.79
C ALA A 201 -11.16 9.90 -9.03
N GLY A 202 -11.87 10.79 -9.74
CA GLY A 202 -13.31 10.66 -10.00
C GLY A 202 -13.63 9.98 -11.31
N LEU A 203 -13.06 10.43 -12.43
CA LEU A 203 -13.41 9.90 -13.74
C LEU A 203 -12.54 8.68 -14.11
N VAL A 204 -11.24 8.89 -14.34
CA VAL A 204 -10.34 7.85 -14.87
C VAL A 204 -10.25 6.65 -13.93
N ASN A 205 -10.15 6.89 -12.62
CA ASN A 205 -10.12 5.83 -11.62
C ASN A 205 -11.38 4.95 -11.67
N LYS A 206 -12.55 5.58 -11.79
CA LYS A 206 -13.82 4.85 -11.73
C LYS A 206 -14.14 4.15 -13.04
N GLU A 207 -13.71 4.69 -14.18
CA GLU A 207 -13.71 3.98 -15.46
C GLU A 207 -12.87 2.68 -15.38
N LEU A 208 -11.65 2.75 -14.82
CA LEU A 208 -10.80 1.57 -14.62
C LEU A 208 -11.43 0.55 -13.66
N VAL A 209 -11.95 1.01 -12.53
CA VAL A 209 -12.61 0.13 -11.54
C VAL A 209 -13.83 -0.55 -12.16
N ALA A 210 -14.68 0.19 -12.87
CA ALA A 210 -15.83 -0.36 -13.56
C ALA A 210 -15.43 -1.41 -14.61
N ALA A 211 -14.40 -1.10 -15.42
CA ALA A 211 -13.91 -2.02 -16.43
C ALA A 211 -13.35 -3.32 -15.82
N ILE A 212 -12.52 -3.24 -14.77
CA ILE A 212 -11.99 -4.42 -14.08
C ILE A 212 -13.13 -5.27 -13.48
N ASN A 213 -14.11 -4.62 -12.84
CA ASN A 213 -15.27 -5.33 -12.28
C ASN A 213 -16.13 -5.99 -13.37
N SER A 214 -16.31 -5.34 -14.53
CA SER A 214 -17.05 -5.91 -15.67
C SER A 214 -16.41 -7.18 -16.24
N LEU A 215 -15.09 -7.32 -16.10
CA LEU A 215 -14.32 -8.51 -16.49
C LEU A 215 -14.33 -9.62 -15.40
N GLY A 216 -15.07 -9.40 -14.31
CA GLY A 216 -15.17 -10.33 -13.19
C GLY A 216 -13.98 -10.27 -12.22
N GLY A 217 -13.23 -9.16 -12.21
CA GLY A 217 -12.34 -8.81 -11.11
C GLY A 217 -13.10 -8.23 -9.93
N LYS A 218 -12.39 -8.03 -8.81
CA LYS A 218 -12.89 -7.27 -7.66
C LYS A 218 -12.00 -6.06 -7.45
N ALA A 219 -12.30 -4.92 -8.07
CA ALA A 219 -11.51 -3.69 -7.94
C ALA A 219 -12.11 -2.71 -6.93
N LEU A 220 -11.24 -2.02 -6.20
CA LEU A 220 -11.60 -0.90 -5.32
C LEU A 220 -10.70 0.30 -5.63
N GLY A 221 -11.33 1.42 -5.95
CA GLY A 221 -10.63 2.66 -6.33
C GLY A 221 -10.23 3.50 -5.12
N LEU A 222 -8.94 3.83 -5.03
CA LEU A 222 -8.34 4.75 -4.08
C LEU A 222 -7.69 5.93 -4.82
N SER A 223 -7.42 7.00 -4.11
CA SER A 223 -6.49 8.06 -4.48
C SER A 223 -5.29 8.04 -3.53
N GLY A 224 -4.21 8.73 -3.89
CA GLY A 224 -3.10 8.95 -2.97
C GLY A 224 -3.45 9.77 -1.72
N ILE A 225 -4.68 10.27 -1.59
CA ILE A 225 -5.14 11.02 -0.40
C ILE A 225 -5.82 10.07 0.60
N ASP A 226 -6.42 8.97 0.12
CA ASP A 226 -7.25 8.08 0.92
C ASP A 226 -6.42 7.29 1.93
N GLY A 227 -6.72 7.46 3.22
CA GLY A 227 -5.96 6.85 4.31
C GLY A 227 -4.54 7.40 4.44
N ALA A 228 -4.31 8.64 4.01
CA ALA A 228 -3.00 9.29 4.00
C ALA A 228 -1.93 8.52 3.18
N LEU A 229 -2.34 7.95 2.04
CA LEU A 229 -1.52 7.03 1.24
C LEU A 229 -0.23 7.68 0.69
N ILE A 230 -0.29 8.89 0.13
CA ILE A 230 0.85 9.66 -0.38
C ILE A 230 0.88 11.03 0.29
N GLU A 231 1.89 11.20 1.14
CA GLU A 231 2.33 12.50 1.63
C GLU A 231 3.42 13.04 0.69
N GLY A 232 3.33 14.31 0.33
CA GLY A 232 4.25 14.95 -0.59
C GLY A 232 4.60 16.39 -0.22
N GLN A 233 5.48 16.97 -1.03
CA GLN A 233 5.85 18.39 -0.96
C GLN A 233 5.84 19.01 -2.36
N ILE A 234 5.80 20.34 -2.45
CA ILE A 234 5.94 21.04 -3.73
C ILE A 234 7.33 20.74 -4.31
N LYS A 235 7.37 20.31 -5.58
CA LYS A 235 8.62 19.90 -6.24
C LYS A 235 9.59 21.07 -6.41
N SER A 236 9.07 22.23 -6.81
CA SER A 236 9.83 23.48 -6.92
C SER A 236 8.86 24.67 -7.05
N PRO A 237 9.28 25.90 -6.70
CA PRO A 237 8.39 27.07 -6.70
C PRO A 237 7.71 27.36 -8.05
N ASP A 238 8.38 27.06 -9.17
CA ASP A 238 7.89 27.24 -10.54
C ASP A 238 6.86 26.18 -11.00
N MET A 239 6.65 25.13 -10.20
CA MET A 239 5.77 24.01 -10.53
C MET A 239 4.37 24.12 -9.91
N GLY A 240 4.13 25.15 -9.09
CA GLY A 240 2.85 25.36 -8.39
C GLY A 240 2.51 24.22 -7.43
N TYR A 241 1.33 23.63 -7.58
CA TYR A 241 0.82 22.49 -6.80
C TYR A 241 1.29 21.13 -7.34
N THR A 242 2.24 21.11 -8.26
CA THR A 242 2.90 19.87 -8.65
C THR A 242 3.92 19.47 -7.60
N GLY A 243 3.75 18.26 -7.05
CA GLY A 243 4.54 17.75 -5.96
C GLY A 243 5.41 16.55 -6.30
N GLU A 244 6.20 16.18 -5.31
CA GLU A 244 6.96 14.94 -5.25
C GLU A 244 6.59 14.16 -3.98
N VAL A 245 6.76 12.84 -4.03
CA VAL A 245 6.45 11.96 -2.91
C VAL A 245 7.51 12.12 -1.83
N VAL A 246 7.08 12.32 -0.60
CA VAL A 246 7.93 12.33 0.60
C VAL A 246 7.79 11.01 1.35
N LYS A 247 6.56 10.51 1.47
CA LYS A 247 6.25 9.30 2.24
C LYS A 247 5.03 8.61 1.67
N VAL A 248 5.04 7.28 1.72
CA VAL A 248 3.89 6.43 1.38
C VAL A 248 3.45 5.64 2.61
N ASN A 249 2.17 5.74 2.97
CA ASN A 249 1.53 4.83 3.93
C ASN A 249 0.80 3.71 3.18
N PRO A 250 1.28 2.46 3.24
CA PRO A 250 0.67 1.35 2.49
C PRO A 250 -0.57 0.75 3.18
N GLU A 251 -0.94 1.17 4.39
CA GLU A 251 -1.99 0.54 5.20
C GLU A 251 -3.35 0.42 4.46
N SER A 252 -3.76 1.46 3.75
CA SER A 252 -5.03 1.44 2.99
C SER A 252 -4.98 0.45 1.83
N ILE A 253 -3.85 0.36 1.13
CA ILE A 253 -3.62 -0.62 0.06
C ILE A 253 -3.67 -2.04 0.63
N ILE A 254 -2.96 -2.27 1.74
CA ILE A 254 -2.89 -3.56 2.43
C ILE A 254 -4.27 -4.01 2.91
N ALA A 255 -5.08 -3.10 3.45
CA ALA A 255 -6.44 -3.40 3.87
C ALA A 255 -7.32 -3.85 2.69
N VAL A 256 -7.19 -3.18 1.53
CA VAL A 256 -7.93 -3.54 0.30
C VAL A 256 -7.49 -4.91 -0.23
N ILE A 257 -6.18 -5.17 -0.28
CA ILE A 257 -5.63 -6.48 -0.68
C ILE A 257 -6.14 -7.58 0.26
N SER A 258 -6.10 -7.34 1.57
CA SER A 258 -6.51 -8.30 2.60
C SER A 258 -8.01 -8.63 2.54
N ALA A 259 -8.83 -7.72 2.01
CA ALA A 259 -10.24 -7.94 1.74
C ALA A 259 -10.50 -8.67 0.41
N GLY A 260 -9.45 -9.02 -0.35
CA GLY A 260 -9.54 -9.74 -1.62
C GLY A 260 -9.84 -8.86 -2.82
N TYR A 261 -9.61 -7.55 -2.73
CA TYR A 261 -9.81 -6.59 -3.82
C TYR A 261 -8.46 -6.18 -4.46
N ILE A 262 -8.52 -5.79 -5.72
CA ILE A 262 -7.46 -5.13 -6.50
C ILE A 262 -7.51 -3.63 -6.16
N PRO A 263 -6.51 -3.07 -5.48
CA PRO A 263 -6.43 -1.62 -5.29
C PRO A 263 -6.13 -0.95 -6.63
N VAL A 264 -6.93 0.06 -6.98
CA VAL A 264 -6.74 0.90 -8.18
C VAL A 264 -6.51 2.33 -7.74
N ILE A 265 -5.28 2.81 -7.86
CA ILE A 265 -4.82 4.03 -7.19
C ILE A 265 -4.65 5.16 -8.21
N ALA A 266 -5.45 6.22 -8.05
CA ALA A 266 -5.29 7.49 -8.74
C ALA A 266 -4.15 8.29 -8.12
N THR A 267 -3.26 8.79 -8.97
CA THR A 267 -2.03 9.45 -8.52
C THR A 267 -2.31 10.91 -8.20
N GLY A 268 -1.87 11.31 -7.01
CA GLY A 268 -2.10 12.59 -6.35
C GLY A 268 -1.67 12.41 -4.90
N GLY A 269 -1.61 13.48 -4.13
CA GLY A 269 -1.26 13.38 -2.72
C GLY A 269 -1.65 14.63 -1.98
N PHE A 270 -1.17 14.74 -0.76
CA PHE A 270 -1.36 15.92 0.06
C PHE A 270 -0.07 16.27 0.80
N ARG A 271 0.08 17.56 1.09
CA ARG A 271 1.07 18.06 2.02
C ARG A 271 0.34 18.37 3.33
N PRO A 272 0.68 17.68 4.44
CA PRO A 272 0.17 18.07 5.75
C PRO A 272 0.65 19.50 6.09
N PRO A 273 -0.10 20.23 6.93
CA PRO A 273 0.31 21.56 7.34
C PRO A 273 1.63 21.48 8.14
N PRO A 274 2.57 22.42 7.91
CA PRO A 274 3.85 22.44 8.63
C PRO A 274 3.67 22.87 10.10
N GLY A 275 2.49 23.36 10.47
CA GLY A 275 2.11 23.78 11.83
C GLY A 275 1.12 24.94 11.77
N GLY A 276 0.49 25.25 12.92
CA GLY A 276 -0.45 26.39 13.03
C GLY A 276 -1.72 26.22 12.19
N ASP A 277 -2.21 27.34 11.65
CA ASP A 277 -3.46 27.42 10.87
C ASP A 277 -3.26 27.22 9.35
N ASP A 278 -2.09 26.72 8.92
CA ASP A 278 -1.84 26.47 7.51
C ASP A 278 -2.80 25.40 6.96
N PRO A 279 -3.37 25.60 5.75
CA PRO A 279 -4.29 24.63 5.18
C PRO A 279 -3.57 23.38 4.65
N VAL A 280 -4.25 22.24 4.73
CA VAL A 280 -3.87 21.04 3.96
C VAL A 280 -3.87 21.39 2.47
N MET A 281 -2.84 20.95 1.77
CA MET A 281 -2.66 21.25 0.36
C MET A 281 -2.68 19.96 -0.46
N LEU A 282 -3.58 19.86 -1.43
CA LEU A 282 -3.54 18.77 -2.41
C LEU A 282 -2.39 18.99 -3.40
N LEU A 283 -1.82 17.90 -3.90
CA LEU A 283 -0.71 17.91 -4.84
C LEU A 283 -1.00 17.04 -6.05
N ASN A 284 -0.62 17.55 -7.23
CA ASN A 284 -0.50 16.75 -8.44
C ASN A 284 0.86 16.04 -8.43
N ILE A 285 0.87 14.71 -8.32
CA ILE A 285 2.09 13.92 -8.21
C ILE A 285 2.20 12.98 -9.40
N ASN A 286 3.41 12.87 -9.97
CA ASN A 286 3.68 12.02 -11.13
C ASN A 286 3.35 10.55 -10.85
N ALA A 287 2.63 9.92 -11.78
CA ALA A 287 2.18 8.54 -11.64
C ALA A 287 3.31 7.50 -11.65
N ASP A 288 4.38 7.75 -12.42
CA ASP A 288 5.51 6.83 -12.48
C ASP A 288 6.33 6.87 -11.18
N ALA A 289 6.56 8.07 -10.63
CA ALA A 289 7.16 8.25 -9.33
C ALA A 289 6.30 7.62 -8.22
N SER A 290 4.98 7.88 -8.22
CA SER A 290 4.05 7.31 -7.25
C SER A 290 4.06 5.78 -7.26
N ALA A 291 4.02 5.16 -8.44
CA ALA A 291 4.07 3.70 -8.57
C ALA A 291 5.37 3.11 -8.00
N SER A 292 6.49 3.81 -8.20
CA SER A 292 7.79 3.39 -7.69
C SER A 292 7.85 3.43 -6.16
N GLU A 293 7.39 4.52 -5.56
CA GLU A 293 7.36 4.69 -4.10
C GLU A 293 6.33 3.76 -3.44
N ILE A 294 5.18 3.52 -4.08
CA ILE A 294 4.20 2.52 -3.62
C ILE A 294 4.81 1.11 -3.66
N ALA A 295 5.54 0.75 -4.71
CA ALA A 295 6.20 -0.54 -4.80
C ALA A 295 7.27 -0.74 -3.72
N LEU A 296 8.02 0.31 -3.39
CA LEU A 296 8.99 0.32 -2.29
C LEU A 296 8.29 0.14 -0.93
N ALA A 297 7.27 0.95 -0.64
CA ALA A 297 6.54 0.89 0.62
C ALA A 297 5.84 -0.47 0.85
N LEU A 298 5.39 -1.12 -0.23
CA LEU A 298 4.78 -2.44 -0.20
C LEU A 298 5.79 -3.60 -0.19
N LYS A 299 7.10 -3.33 -0.34
CA LYS A 299 8.12 -4.35 -0.60
C LYS A 299 7.69 -5.32 -1.72
N ALA A 300 7.17 -4.74 -2.80
CA ALA A 300 6.55 -5.49 -3.90
C ALA A 300 7.52 -6.52 -4.51
N GLU A 301 6.98 -7.62 -5.05
CA GLU A 301 7.77 -8.58 -5.84
C GLU A 301 8.26 -7.92 -7.14
N ARG A 302 7.37 -7.11 -7.74
CA ARG A 302 7.54 -6.58 -9.08
C ARG A 302 6.94 -5.18 -9.18
N LEU A 303 7.64 -4.33 -9.92
CA LEU A 303 7.10 -3.08 -10.46
C LEU A 303 7.12 -3.19 -11.99
N ILE A 304 5.94 -3.08 -12.62
CA ILE A 304 5.78 -3.21 -14.06
C ILE A 304 5.15 -1.92 -14.61
N PHE A 305 5.90 -1.20 -15.44
CA PHE A 305 5.40 -0.08 -16.22
C PHE A 305 4.84 -0.58 -17.55
N LEU A 306 3.54 -0.43 -17.73
CA LEU A 306 2.88 -0.61 -19.03
C LEU A 306 2.95 0.71 -19.79
N THR A 307 3.54 0.65 -20.97
CA THR A 307 3.72 1.80 -21.87
C THR A 307 3.29 1.42 -23.29
N ASP A 308 3.29 2.40 -24.18
CA ASP A 308 2.96 2.31 -25.61
C ASP A 308 4.18 2.15 -26.52
N VAL A 309 5.32 1.76 -25.94
CA VAL A 309 6.57 1.47 -26.64
C VAL A 309 7.13 0.12 -26.20
N PRO A 310 7.95 -0.57 -27.03
CA PRO A 310 8.48 -1.89 -26.70
C PRO A 310 9.24 -1.99 -25.37
N GLY A 311 9.85 -0.89 -24.92
CA GLY A 311 10.73 -0.82 -23.75
C GLY A 311 11.76 0.28 -23.94
N VAL A 312 12.92 0.15 -23.30
CA VAL A 312 14.07 1.03 -23.53
C VAL A 312 14.80 0.58 -24.80
N GLN A 313 15.04 1.51 -25.71
CA GLN A 313 15.77 1.26 -26.95
C GLN A 313 17.17 1.90 -26.90
N ASP A 314 18.12 1.33 -27.64
CA ASP A 314 19.41 1.97 -27.89
C ASP A 314 19.31 3.09 -28.94
N ASP A 315 20.45 3.70 -29.26
CA ASP A 315 20.61 4.75 -30.27
C ASP A 315 20.19 4.31 -31.69
N LYS A 316 20.09 3.00 -31.93
CA LYS A 316 19.66 2.40 -33.20
C LYS A 316 18.20 1.95 -33.19
N GLY A 317 17.45 2.25 -32.12
CA GLY A 317 16.06 1.86 -31.96
C GLY A 317 15.87 0.36 -31.62
N LYS A 318 16.94 -0.35 -31.26
CA LYS A 318 16.84 -1.76 -30.86
C LYS A 318 16.47 -1.87 -29.38
N LEU A 319 15.47 -2.70 -29.07
CA LEU A 319 15.08 -2.99 -27.69
C LEU A 319 16.26 -3.54 -26.89
N LEU A 320 16.45 -3.03 -25.68
CA LEU A 320 17.38 -3.53 -24.68
C LEU A 320 16.62 -4.40 -23.67
N PRO A 321 16.69 -5.74 -23.75
CA PRO A 321 15.85 -6.61 -22.90
C PRO A 321 16.25 -6.55 -21.42
N LYS A 322 17.52 -6.26 -21.15
CA LYS A 322 18.10 -6.11 -19.82
C LYS A 322 18.92 -4.83 -19.78
N LEU A 323 18.81 -4.10 -18.68
CA LEU A 323 19.50 -2.83 -18.52
C LEU A 323 20.05 -2.73 -17.10
N SER A 324 21.37 -2.66 -16.97
CA SER A 324 22.01 -2.41 -15.67
C SER A 324 21.86 -0.94 -15.27
N ALA A 325 21.92 -0.66 -13.97
CA ALA A 325 21.83 0.71 -13.45
C ALA A 325 22.87 1.66 -14.07
N ALA A 326 24.10 1.21 -14.25
CA ALA A 326 25.17 2.00 -14.87
C ALA A 326 24.85 2.32 -16.34
N LYS A 327 24.36 1.33 -17.11
CA LYS A 327 24.02 1.55 -18.51
C LYS A 327 22.79 2.44 -18.66
N ALA A 328 21.78 2.29 -17.78
CA ALA A 328 20.61 3.16 -17.75
C ALA A 328 20.99 4.63 -17.55
N ARG A 329 21.84 4.92 -16.55
CA ARG A 329 22.34 6.28 -16.29
C ARG A 329 23.12 6.84 -17.48
N SER A 330 24.03 6.05 -18.04
CA SER A 330 24.78 6.44 -19.24
C SER A 330 23.88 6.78 -20.44
N LEU A 331 22.77 6.04 -20.65
CA LEU A 331 21.82 6.33 -21.72
C LEU A 331 20.98 7.59 -21.45
N ILE A 332 20.71 7.93 -20.19
CA ILE A 332 20.09 9.21 -19.80
C ILE A 332 21.07 10.36 -20.05
N ASP A 333 22.32 10.23 -19.58
CA ASP A 333 23.35 11.27 -19.70
C ASP A 333 23.71 11.57 -21.16
N SER A 334 23.70 10.53 -22.01
CA SER A 334 23.92 10.65 -23.46
C SER A 334 22.68 11.07 -24.24
N SER A 335 21.56 11.40 -23.57
CA SER A 335 20.30 11.81 -24.20
C SER A 335 19.72 10.80 -25.19
N ILE A 336 20.02 9.50 -25.02
CA ILE A 336 19.36 8.41 -25.76
C ILE A 336 18.00 8.12 -25.13
N ILE A 337 17.94 8.04 -23.80
CA ILE A 337 16.68 7.99 -23.05
C ILE A 337 16.19 9.42 -22.85
N THR A 338 15.03 9.75 -23.43
CA THR A 338 14.47 11.10 -23.40
C THR A 338 13.00 11.14 -22.99
N GLY A 339 12.51 12.35 -22.71
CA GLY A 339 11.09 12.61 -22.47
C GLY A 339 10.50 11.77 -21.33
N GLY A 340 9.32 11.21 -21.56
CA GLY A 340 8.59 10.41 -20.57
C GLY A 340 9.23 9.07 -20.21
N MET A 341 10.30 8.65 -20.91
CA MET A 341 11.04 7.43 -20.55
C MET A 341 11.98 7.66 -19.36
N ILE A 342 12.51 8.87 -19.19
CA ILE A 342 13.39 9.24 -18.06
C ILE A 342 12.73 8.90 -16.72
N PRO A 343 11.53 9.41 -16.37
CA PRO A 343 10.93 9.13 -15.07
C PRO A 343 10.59 7.64 -14.85
N LYS A 344 10.35 6.86 -15.91
CA LYS A 344 10.11 5.41 -15.80
C LYS A 344 11.37 4.65 -15.43
N VAL A 345 12.48 4.99 -16.10
CA VAL A 345 13.78 4.37 -15.87
C VAL A 345 14.30 4.77 -14.49
N GLU A 346 14.22 6.05 -14.12
CA GLU A 346 14.56 6.52 -12.78
C GLU A 346 13.71 5.86 -11.69
N GLY A 347 12.40 5.72 -11.92
CA GLY A 347 11.48 5.02 -11.02
C GLY A 347 11.85 3.56 -10.82
N CYS A 348 12.13 2.84 -11.91
CA CYS A 348 12.62 1.46 -11.86
C CYS A 348 13.95 1.36 -11.09
N LEU A 349 14.93 2.22 -11.39
CA LEU A 349 16.23 2.24 -10.71
C LEU A 349 16.08 2.47 -9.21
N ARG A 350 15.20 3.38 -8.81
CA ARG A 350 14.91 3.66 -7.41
C ARG A 350 14.27 2.47 -6.71
N ALA A 351 13.23 1.90 -7.32
CA ALA A 351 12.50 0.75 -6.78
C ALA A 351 13.38 -0.50 -6.67
N ARG A 352 14.36 -0.67 -7.57
CA ARG A 352 15.23 -1.85 -7.64
C ARG A 352 16.03 -2.13 -6.37
N SER A 353 16.22 -1.12 -5.51
CA SER A 353 16.86 -1.27 -4.20
C SER A 353 16.19 -2.31 -3.30
N HIS A 354 14.86 -2.44 -3.38
CA HIS A 354 14.07 -3.36 -2.53
C HIS A 354 13.05 -4.21 -3.32
N VAL A 355 12.78 -3.85 -4.58
CA VAL A 355 11.90 -4.59 -5.48
C VAL A 355 12.75 -5.54 -6.34
N PRO A 356 12.54 -6.87 -6.27
CA PRO A 356 13.34 -7.85 -6.99
C PRO A 356 13.36 -7.72 -8.52
N SER A 357 12.25 -7.25 -9.12
CA SER A 357 12.17 -7.08 -10.57
C SER A 357 11.43 -5.80 -10.93
N THR A 358 12.06 -4.95 -11.75
CA THR A 358 11.42 -3.75 -12.29
C THR A 358 11.47 -3.81 -13.81
N GLN A 359 10.34 -3.58 -14.46
CA GLN A 359 10.18 -3.82 -15.90
C GLN A 359 9.42 -2.68 -16.58
N ILE A 360 9.79 -2.39 -17.83
CA ILE A 360 9.08 -1.48 -18.73
C ILE A 360 8.71 -2.29 -19.97
N ILE A 361 7.42 -2.47 -20.21
CA ILE A 361 6.90 -3.34 -21.29
C ILE A 361 5.80 -2.64 -22.08
N ASP A 362 5.62 -3.08 -23.33
CA ASP A 362 4.52 -2.61 -24.19
C ASP A 362 3.20 -3.29 -23.79
N GLY A 363 2.29 -2.50 -23.20
CA GLY A 363 0.99 -2.98 -22.74
C GLY A 363 0.02 -3.32 -23.87
N ARG A 364 0.28 -2.83 -25.10
CA ARG A 364 -0.63 -3.03 -26.25
C ARG A 364 -0.59 -4.46 -26.79
N ASN A 365 0.43 -5.23 -26.43
CA ASN A 365 0.57 -6.62 -26.83
C ASN A 365 -0.34 -7.51 -25.96
N GLU A 366 -1.05 -8.42 -26.60
CA GLU A 366 -1.90 -9.39 -25.90
C GLU A 366 -1.08 -10.25 -24.93
N GLY A 367 -1.56 -10.34 -23.68
CA GLY A 367 -0.95 -11.15 -22.63
C GLY A 367 0.38 -10.61 -22.10
N ALA A 368 0.76 -9.36 -22.43
CA ALA A 368 2.07 -8.80 -22.08
C ALA A 368 2.34 -8.82 -20.58
N LEU A 369 1.35 -8.43 -19.76
CA LEU A 369 1.49 -8.39 -18.31
C LEU A 369 1.65 -9.80 -17.72
N LEU A 370 0.84 -10.76 -18.18
CA LEU A 370 0.98 -12.15 -17.76
C LEU A 370 2.32 -12.76 -18.15
N ALA A 371 2.82 -12.45 -19.35
CA ALA A 371 4.14 -12.89 -19.80
C ALA A 371 5.27 -12.29 -18.94
N ALA A 372 5.18 -10.99 -18.63
CA ALA A 372 6.13 -10.27 -17.79
C ALA A 372 6.24 -10.86 -16.38
N VAL A 373 5.11 -11.16 -15.74
CA VAL A 373 5.08 -11.81 -14.41
C VAL A 373 5.71 -13.20 -14.47
N LYS A 374 5.57 -13.93 -15.58
CA LYS A 374 6.19 -15.25 -15.80
C LYS A 374 7.67 -15.19 -16.22
N GLY A 375 8.27 -14.00 -16.30
CA GLY A 375 9.65 -13.82 -16.77
C GLY A 375 9.83 -14.04 -18.28
N LYS A 376 8.75 -14.00 -19.05
CA LYS A 376 8.72 -14.15 -20.52
C LYS A 376 8.25 -12.89 -21.24
N GLY A 377 8.20 -11.75 -20.54
CA GLY A 377 7.73 -10.49 -21.09
C GLY A 377 8.68 -9.93 -22.14
N ASN A 378 8.12 -9.42 -23.25
CA ASN A 378 8.86 -8.63 -24.21
C ASN A 378 8.91 -7.17 -23.72
N GLY A 379 10.09 -6.76 -23.27
CA GLY A 379 10.38 -5.39 -22.86
C GLY A 379 11.73 -5.31 -22.17
N THR A 380 11.94 -4.27 -21.36
CA THR A 380 13.20 -4.04 -20.64
C THR A 380 13.04 -4.38 -19.16
N THR A 381 13.91 -5.24 -18.65
CA THR A 381 14.09 -5.46 -17.21
C THR A 381 15.29 -4.66 -16.71
N ILE A 382 15.12 -3.88 -15.64
CA ILE A 382 16.24 -3.21 -14.98
C ILE A 382 16.79 -4.13 -13.89
N GLU A 383 18.08 -4.45 -13.97
CA GLU A 383 18.77 -5.44 -13.12
C GLU A 383 19.67 -4.81 -12.05
#